data_AF-A0A9K3CS02-F1
#
_entry.id   AF-A0A9K3CS02-F1
#
_cell.length_a   1.000
_cell.length_b   1.000
_cell.length_c   1.000
_cell.angle_alpha   90.00
_cell.angle_beta   90.00
_cell.angle_gamma   90.00
#
_symmetry.space_group_name_H-M   'P 1'
#
loop_
_entity.id
_entity.type
_entity.pdbx_description
1 polymer ?
#
loop_
_entity_poly.entity_id
_entity_poly.type
_entity_poly.pdbx_seq_one_letter_code
_entity_poly.pdbx_strand_id
1 'polypeptide(L)'
;GQLAFYRVPSFAGVPADSVAVVREDEIVVFDGKTAEEFTEFVGANRFPFLPELGPSNFRDLVSVPDSKLVILLVDPADEMSAEAISEYRKYAKTHPSTSFTHSWINGVQWVQFAKQYEVESSDYPAVLVLDLPERKYWKGPAATRTEMLNGISAGTLAGTEIGGARPATHAQQPSVLSTLTDAWTQHKHTAIIAGAVLAGIVVVLSVSKTDKKEETEAEEKAEEKEEEAAPAEEVEAEAEAEEPVAEEKEEEASEEEEAEPAPKVKGKKKRHA
;
A
#
# COMPACT_ATOMS: atom_id res chain seq x y z
N GLY A 1 -0.70 -3.59 -6.19
CA GLY A 1 -0.12 -4.06 -7.47
C GLY A 1 -0.34 -5.55 -7.58
N GLN A 2 -0.85 -6.04 -8.71
CA GLN A 2 -0.86 -7.47 -9.01
C GLN A 2 0.57 -7.92 -9.28
N LEU A 3 1.06 -8.88 -8.51
CA LEU A 3 2.25 -9.64 -8.87
C LEU A 3 1.82 -10.68 -9.91
N ALA A 4 2.26 -10.51 -11.15
CA ALA A 4 2.03 -11.48 -12.19
C ALA A 4 3.28 -12.37 -12.34
N PHE A 5 3.11 -13.67 -12.10
CA PHE A 5 4.16 -14.66 -12.32
C PHE A 5 4.00 -15.21 -13.74
N TYR A 6 4.95 -14.89 -14.62
CA TYR A 6 4.97 -15.42 -15.97
C TYR A 6 6.04 -16.51 -16.06
N ARG A 7 5.70 -17.67 -16.64
CA ARG A 7 6.70 -18.60 -17.14
C ARG A 7 7.20 -18.02 -18.47
N VAL A 8 8.26 -17.23 -18.41
CA VAL A 8 8.72 -16.46 -19.57
C VAL A 8 9.56 -17.37 -20.49
N PRO A 9 9.15 -17.66 -21.73
CA PRO A 9 10.06 -18.27 -22.72
C PRO A 9 11.22 -17.30 -22.95
N SER A 10 12.47 -17.80 -22.95
CA SER A 10 13.72 -17.00 -22.91
C SER A 10 13.58 -15.59 -23.49
N PHE A 11 13.24 -14.62 -22.63
CA PHE A 11 13.03 -13.24 -23.01
C PHE A 11 14.07 -12.41 -22.26
N ALA A 12 14.68 -11.46 -22.97
CA ALA A 12 15.63 -10.51 -22.38
C ALA A 12 16.82 -11.14 -21.62
N GLY A 13 17.31 -12.31 -22.05
CA GLY A 13 18.48 -12.96 -21.44
C GLY A 13 18.21 -13.75 -20.17
N VAL A 14 16.94 -13.91 -19.76
CA VAL A 14 16.55 -14.79 -18.65
C VAL A 14 16.62 -16.26 -19.11
N PRO A 15 17.31 -17.15 -18.38
CA PRO A 15 17.35 -18.58 -18.73
C PRO A 15 15.94 -19.20 -18.71
N ALA A 16 15.73 -20.20 -19.57
CA ALA A 16 14.52 -21.01 -19.52
C ALA A 16 14.35 -21.62 -18.12
N ASP A 17 13.11 -21.70 -17.64
CA ASP A 17 12.72 -22.23 -16.32
C ASP A 17 13.21 -21.43 -15.09
N SER A 18 13.68 -20.20 -15.27
CA SER A 18 13.97 -19.30 -14.15
C SER A 18 12.71 -18.58 -13.65
N VAL A 19 12.65 -18.25 -12.36
CA VAL A 19 11.63 -17.35 -11.81
C VAL A 19 12.19 -15.94 -11.79
N ALA A 20 11.40 -14.96 -12.24
CA ALA A 20 11.81 -13.57 -12.23
C ALA A 20 10.63 -12.68 -11.82
N VAL A 21 10.95 -11.52 -11.24
CA VAL A 21 9.99 -10.45 -10.96
C VAL A 21 10.33 -9.27 -11.85
N VAL A 22 9.30 -8.69 -12.48
CA VAL A 22 9.44 -7.44 -13.24
C VAL A 22 9.10 -6.28 -12.30
N ARG A 23 10.08 -5.41 -12.08
CA ARG A 23 9.99 -4.25 -11.19
C ARG A 23 10.39 -2.99 -11.94
N GLU A 24 9.41 -2.18 -12.34
CA GLU A 24 9.64 -0.90 -13.06
C GLU A 24 10.64 -1.06 -14.23
N ASP A 25 10.29 -1.97 -15.15
CA ASP A 25 11.05 -2.35 -16.35
C ASP A 25 12.39 -3.06 -16.10
N GLU A 26 12.71 -3.36 -14.85
CA GLU A 26 13.85 -4.21 -14.49
C GLU A 26 13.40 -5.64 -14.24
N ILE A 27 14.12 -6.59 -14.83
CA ILE A 27 13.89 -8.01 -14.59
C ILE A 27 14.87 -8.47 -13.52
N VAL A 28 14.34 -8.80 -12.35
CA VAL A 28 15.13 -9.38 -11.25
C VAL A 28 14.93 -10.89 -11.30
N VAL A 29 15.99 -11.64 -11.56
CA VAL A 29 15.95 -13.10 -11.62
C VAL A 29 16.21 -13.68 -10.23
N PHE A 30 15.40 -14.64 -9.81
CA PHE A 30 15.62 -15.41 -8.59
C PHE A 30 16.73 -16.43 -8.80
N ASP A 31 17.78 -16.35 -7.99
CA ASP A 31 18.95 -17.23 -8.01
C ASP A 31 19.02 -18.19 -6.81
N GLY A 32 18.06 -18.11 -5.89
CA GLY A 32 17.95 -18.97 -4.73
C GLY A 32 17.55 -20.41 -5.07
N LYS A 33 17.74 -21.28 -4.08
CA LYS A 33 17.51 -22.74 -4.17
C LYS A 33 16.41 -23.22 -3.24
N THR A 34 16.04 -22.44 -2.23
CA THR A 34 15.07 -22.85 -1.21
C THR A 34 13.75 -22.08 -1.31
N ALA A 35 12.70 -22.61 -0.69
CA ALA A 35 11.39 -21.95 -0.65
C ALA A 35 11.41 -20.71 0.27
N GLU A 36 12.24 -20.73 1.30
CA GLU A 36 12.48 -19.61 2.20
C GLU A 36 13.12 -18.44 1.44
N GLU A 37 14.20 -18.70 0.70
CA GLU A 37 14.87 -17.71 -0.16
C GLU A 37 13.92 -17.15 -1.22
N PHE A 38 13.03 -18.00 -1.77
CA PHE A 38 12.00 -17.55 -2.71
C PHE A 38 10.99 -16.59 -2.06
N THR A 39 10.59 -16.88 -0.82
CA THR A 39 9.66 -16.02 -0.07
C THR A 39 10.29 -14.68 0.26
N GLU A 40 11.56 -14.67 0.67
CA GLU A 40 12.35 -13.45 0.89
C GLU A 40 12.51 -12.65 -0.40
N PHE A 41 12.81 -13.33 -1.51
CA PHE A 41 12.92 -12.72 -2.84
C PHE A 41 11.63 -12.03 -3.27
N VAL A 42 10.47 -12.70 -3.14
CA VAL A 42 9.17 -12.10 -3.45
C VAL A 42 8.88 -10.94 -2.50
N GLY A 43 9.16 -11.11 -1.20
CA GLY A 43 8.96 -10.06 -0.20
C GLY A 43 9.77 -8.80 -0.47
N ALA A 44 11.03 -8.95 -0.89
CA ALA A 44 11.94 -7.84 -1.20
C ALA A 44 11.60 -7.13 -2.53
N ASN A 45 11.03 -7.85 -3.50
CA ASN A 45 10.79 -7.33 -4.85
C ASN A 45 9.31 -7.03 -5.16
N ARG A 46 8.39 -7.21 -4.21
CA ARG A 46 6.95 -6.99 -4.45
C ARG A 46 6.52 -5.54 -4.68
N PHE A 47 7.34 -4.58 -4.27
CA PHE A 47 7.04 -3.17 -4.42
C PHE A 47 7.94 -2.52 -5.48
N PRO A 48 7.47 -1.47 -6.18
CA PRO A 48 8.30 -0.59 -7.00
C PRO A 48 9.54 -0.04 -6.26
N PHE A 49 10.47 0.63 -6.93
CA PHE A 49 11.59 1.29 -6.23
C PHE A 49 11.12 2.47 -5.37
N LEU A 50 10.00 3.09 -5.77
CA LEU A 50 9.35 4.17 -5.03
C LEU A 50 7.83 3.95 -5.01
N PRO A 51 7.31 3.00 -4.21
CA PRO A 51 5.87 2.79 -4.05
C PRO A 51 5.19 4.03 -3.48
N GLU A 52 3.95 4.27 -3.90
CA GLU A 52 3.05 5.17 -3.19
C GLU A 52 2.69 4.55 -1.84
N LEU A 53 2.88 5.30 -0.77
CA LEU A 53 2.59 4.92 0.60
C LEU A 53 1.09 5.15 0.87
N GLY A 54 0.41 4.08 1.27
CA GLY A 54 -0.99 4.13 1.68
C GLY A 54 -1.30 3.12 2.77
N PRO A 55 -2.55 3.08 3.26
CA PRO A 55 -2.95 2.18 4.35
C PRO A 55 -2.69 0.70 4.06
N SER A 56 -2.80 0.30 2.78
CA SER A 56 -2.66 -1.08 2.34
C SER A 56 -1.23 -1.61 2.36
N ASN A 57 -0.21 -0.74 2.28
CA ASN A 57 1.20 -1.14 2.24
C ASN A 57 2.05 -0.49 3.34
N PHE A 58 1.50 0.43 4.14
CA PHE A 58 2.24 1.09 5.22
C PHE A 58 2.88 0.06 6.16
N ARG A 59 2.09 -0.89 6.68
CA ARG A 59 2.57 -1.94 7.59
C ARG A 59 3.74 -2.71 6.99
N ASP A 60 3.65 -3.01 5.71
CA ASP A 60 4.65 -3.79 4.99
C ASP A 60 5.97 -3.03 4.84
N LEU A 61 5.89 -1.75 4.48
CA LEU A 61 7.07 -0.89 4.26
C LEU A 61 7.78 -0.54 5.58
N VAL A 62 7.04 -0.42 6.69
CA VAL A 62 7.62 -0.17 8.01
C VAL A 62 8.13 -1.41 8.73
N SER A 63 7.70 -2.60 8.31
CA SER A 63 8.10 -3.86 8.97
C SER A 63 9.40 -4.44 8.39
N VAL A 64 10.05 -3.74 7.46
CA VAL A 64 11.34 -4.15 6.91
C VAL A 64 12.39 -4.06 8.03
N PRO A 65 13.02 -5.19 8.44
CA PRO A 65 14.00 -5.17 9.52
C PRO A 65 15.18 -4.26 9.21
N ASP A 66 15.68 -3.57 10.23
CA ASP A 66 16.87 -2.70 10.18
C ASP A 66 16.82 -1.57 9.14
N SER A 67 15.64 -1.29 8.58
CA SER A 67 15.42 -0.26 7.58
C SER A 67 14.64 0.93 8.15
N LYS A 68 15.06 2.13 7.78
CA LYS A 68 14.34 3.38 8.06
C LYS A 68 13.41 3.69 6.89
N LEU A 69 12.17 4.08 7.17
CA LEU A 69 11.21 4.44 6.13
C LEU A 69 11.49 5.88 5.65
N VAL A 70 11.82 6.03 4.37
CA VAL A 70 12.00 7.32 3.72
C VAL A 70 10.75 7.64 2.89
N ILE A 71 10.16 8.79 3.15
CA ILE A 71 8.89 9.23 2.59
C ILE A 71 9.12 10.55 1.87
N LEU A 72 8.89 10.57 0.57
CA LEU A 72 8.78 11.81 -0.20
C LEU A 72 7.33 12.32 -0.10
N LEU A 73 7.11 13.45 0.57
CA LEU A 73 5.82 14.13 0.62
C LEU A 73 5.71 15.11 -0.54
N VAL A 74 4.63 14.99 -1.31
CA VAL A 74 4.42 15.75 -2.55
C VAL A 74 2.98 16.23 -2.68
N ASP A 75 2.76 17.24 -3.52
CA ASP A 75 1.44 17.57 -4.04
C ASP A 75 1.33 17.03 -5.48
N PRO A 76 0.55 15.96 -5.74
CA PRO A 76 0.47 15.39 -7.09
C PRO A 76 -0.07 16.35 -8.17
N ALA A 77 -0.70 17.46 -7.79
CA ALA A 77 -1.16 18.49 -8.73
C ALA A 77 -0.06 19.48 -9.13
N ASP A 78 1.08 19.49 -8.42
CA ASP A 78 2.21 20.38 -8.66
C ASP A 78 3.24 19.73 -9.62
N GLU A 79 3.71 20.48 -10.61
CA GLU A 79 4.66 19.96 -11.61
C GLU A 79 6.02 19.62 -10.99
N MET A 80 6.49 20.42 -10.03
CA MET A 80 7.77 20.15 -9.34
C MET A 80 7.69 18.83 -8.54
N SER A 81 6.52 18.49 -8.03
CA SER A 81 6.26 17.23 -7.35
C SER A 81 6.36 16.02 -8.30
N ALA A 82 5.86 16.12 -9.53
CA ALA A 82 6.01 15.07 -10.54
C ALA A 82 7.48 14.84 -10.93
N GLU A 83 8.24 15.92 -11.12
CA GLU A 83 9.68 15.87 -11.37
C GLU A 83 10.42 15.23 -10.18
N ALA A 84 10.11 15.66 -8.95
CA ALA A 84 10.70 15.11 -7.75
C ALA A 84 10.45 13.60 -7.60
N ILE A 85 9.24 13.09 -7.88
CA ILE A 85 8.94 11.65 -7.87
C ILE A 85 9.82 10.91 -8.89
N SER A 86 9.94 11.44 -10.11
CA SER A 86 10.75 10.84 -11.18
C SER A 86 12.23 10.78 -10.82
N GLU A 87 12.79 11.88 -10.33
CA GLU A 87 14.18 11.93 -9.86
C GLU A 87 14.43 11.01 -8.68
N TYR A 88 13.51 10.98 -7.72
CA TYR A 88 13.62 10.16 -6.53
C TYR A 88 13.54 8.67 -6.88
N ARG A 89 12.67 8.28 -7.82
CA ARG A 89 12.59 6.91 -8.34
C ARG A 89 13.92 6.50 -8.98
N LYS A 90 14.51 7.35 -9.83
CA LYS A 90 15.84 7.11 -10.42
C LYS A 90 16.93 6.96 -9.35
N TYR A 91 16.88 7.79 -8.31
CA TYR A 91 17.81 7.71 -7.17
C TYR A 91 17.67 6.38 -6.43
N ALA A 92 16.45 5.99 -6.03
CA ALA A 92 16.18 4.75 -5.31
C ALA A 92 16.59 3.50 -6.11
N LYS A 93 16.44 3.55 -7.44
CA LYS A 93 16.91 2.48 -8.35
C LYS A 93 18.44 2.39 -8.42
N THR A 94 19.13 3.52 -8.48
CA THR A 94 20.60 3.58 -8.64
C THR A 94 21.38 3.43 -7.33
N HIS A 95 20.74 3.65 -6.20
CA HIS A 95 21.32 3.58 -4.86
C HIS A 95 20.50 2.62 -3.98
N PRO A 96 20.42 1.32 -4.34
CA PRO A 96 19.72 0.35 -3.51
C PRO A 96 20.40 0.30 -2.14
N SER A 97 19.61 0.53 -1.08
CA SER A 97 20.08 0.47 0.30
C SER A 97 19.21 -0.50 1.09
N THR A 98 19.83 -1.35 1.89
CA THR A 98 19.13 -2.18 2.86
C THR A 98 18.75 -1.41 4.11
N SER A 99 19.37 -0.25 4.36
CA SER A 99 19.11 0.60 5.53
C SER A 99 17.93 1.57 5.32
N PHE A 100 17.42 1.70 4.10
CA PHE A 100 16.34 2.63 3.77
C PHE A 100 15.29 1.97 2.88
N THR A 101 14.03 2.08 3.28
CA THR A 101 12.87 1.74 2.46
C THR A 101 12.31 3.03 1.89
N HIS A 102 12.34 3.20 0.57
CA HIS A 102 11.88 4.42 -0.08
C HIS A 102 10.39 4.33 -0.44
N SER A 103 9.66 5.44 -0.29
CA SER A 103 8.25 5.59 -0.68
C SER A 103 7.93 7.06 -0.94
N TRP A 104 6.77 7.33 -1.54
CA TRP A 104 6.22 8.69 -1.65
C TRP A 104 4.78 8.71 -1.16
N ILE A 105 4.27 9.85 -0.71
CA ILE A 105 2.88 9.98 -0.25
C ILE A 105 2.28 11.30 -0.74
N ASN A 106 0.98 11.29 -1.07
CA ASN A 106 0.23 12.50 -1.36
C ASN A 106 0.09 13.35 -0.07
N GLY A 107 0.94 14.36 0.08
CA GLY A 107 0.97 15.22 1.24
C GLY A 107 -0.28 16.09 1.41
N VAL A 108 -1.05 16.33 0.35
CA VAL A 108 -2.33 17.07 0.39
C VAL A 108 -3.45 16.21 0.97
N GLN A 109 -3.47 14.92 0.62
CA GLN A 109 -4.40 13.97 1.21
C GLN A 109 -4.03 13.62 2.66
N TRP A 110 -2.74 13.59 2.97
CA TRP A 110 -2.18 13.14 4.24
C TRP A 110 -1.64 14.28 5.13
N VAL A 111 -2.25 15.48 5.07
CA VAL A 111 -1.79 16.67 5.82
C VAL A 111 -1.65 16.42 7.33
N GLN A 112 -2.58 15.67 7.94
CA GLN A 112 -2.51 15.38 9.38
C GLN A 112 -1.30 14.53 9.74
N PHE A 113 -0.91 13.62 8.86
CA PHE A 113 0.31 12.82 9.03
C PHE A 113 1.55 13.70 8.90
N ALA A 114 1.63 14.55 7.86
CA ALA A 114 2.76 15.48 7.66
C ALA A 114 2.96 16.41 8.86
N LYS A 115 1.86 16.97 9.40
CA LYS A 115 1.87 17.86 10.56
C LYS A 115 2.39 17.23 11.85
N GLN A 116 2.24 15.92 12.05
CA GLN A 116 2.81 15.22 13.21
C GLN A 116 4.34 15.29 13.25
N TYR A 117 4.96 15.49 12.08
CA TYR A 117 6.41 15.63 11.90
C TYR A 117 6.80 17.06 11.54
N GLU A 118 5.92 18.03 11.82
CA GLU A 118 6.14 19.45 11.56
C GLU A 118 6.41 19.78 10.08
N VAL A 119 5.90 18.97 9.15
CA VAL A 119 5.98 19.27 7.72
C VAL A 119 4.69 19.97 7.30
N GLU A 120 4.80 21.19 6.79
CA GLU A 120 3.67 21.96 6.28
C GLU A 120 3.55 21.80 4.76
N SER A 121 2.36 22.06 4.20
CA SER A 121 2.15 21.92 2.75
C SER A 121 3.01 22.88 1.92
N SER A 122 3.47 23.99 2.49
CA SER A 122 4.42 24.91 1.85
C SER A 122 5.83 24.35 1.71
N ASP A 123 6.15 23.24 2.40
CA ASP A 123 7.47 22.60 2.35
C ASP A 123 7.57 21.57 1.22
N TYR A 124 6.45 21.24 0.54
CA TYR A 124 6.44 20.24 -0.52
C TYR A 124 7.18 20.73 -1.77
N PRO A 125 7.97 19.87 -2.45
CA PRO A 125 8.28 18.49 -2.09
C PRO A 125 9.29 18.38 -0.92
N ALA A 126 8.94 17.57 0.08
CA ALA A 126 9.74 17.36 1.29
C ALA A 126 10.10 15.89 1.47
N VAL A 127 11.20 15.61 2.16
CA VAL A 127 11.58 14.25 2.56
C VAL A 127 11.49 14.12 4.06
N LEU A 128 10.84 13.06 4.50
CA LEU A 128 10.72 12.62 5.89
C LEU A 128 11.35 11.24 6.03
N VAL A 129 12.27 11.09 6.97
CA VAL A 129 12.87 9.79 7.31
C VAL A 129 12.36 9.40 8.69
N LEU A 130 11.79 8.20 8.80
CA LEU A 130 11.28 7.63 10.05
C LEU A 130 12.15 6.45 10.49
N ASP A 131 12.67 6.55 11.70
CA ASP A 131 13.26 5.43 12.43
C ASP A 131 12.29 5.03 13.55
N LEU A 132 11.46 4.03 13.27
CA LEU A 132 10.47 3.56 14.22
C LEU A 132 11.08 2.83 15.43
N PRO A 133 12.12 1.97 15.26
CA PRO A 133 12.81 1.38 16.39
C PRO A 133 13.36 2.41 17.38
N GLU A 134 14.01 3.46 16.90
CA GLU A 134 14.56 4.53 17.75
C GLU A 134 13.55 5.63 18.07
N ARG A 135 12.35 5.58 17.48
CA ARG A 135 11.32 6.63 17.55
C ARG A 135 11.86 8.02 17.19
N LYS A 136 12.70 8.09 16.17
CA LYS A 136 13.28 9.33 15.64
C LYS A 136 12.75 9.64 14.25
N TYR A 137 12.79 10.90 13.89
CA TYR A 137 12.55 11.34 12.53
C TYR A 137 13.49 12.46 12.11
N TRP A 138 13.67 12.60 10.80
CA TRP A 138 14.38 13.70 10.16
C TRP A 138 13.49 14.24 9.06
N LYS A 139 13.48 15.56 8.87
CA LYS A 139 12.79 16.20 7.75
C LYS A 139 13.71 17.20 7.04
N GLY A 140 13.48 17.40 5.76
CA GLY A 140 14.15 18.42 4.98
C GLY A 140 13.58 18.54 3.56
N PRO A 141 14.01 19.55 2.80
CA PRO A 141 13.64 19.68 1.39
C PRO A 141 14.06 18.45 0.57
N ALA A 142 13.30 18.10 -0.48
CA ALA A 142 13.65 16.97 -1.34
C ALA A 142 15.02 17.11 -2.04
N ALA A 143 15.47 18.35 -2.26
CA ALA A 143 16.77 18.67 -2.84
C ALA A 143 17.96 18.24 -1.95
N THR A 144 17.81 18.23 -0.63
CA THR A 144 18.89 17.86 0.32
C THR A 144 18.85 16.39 0.71
N ARG A 145 18.05 15.58 0.01
CA ARG A 145 17.88 14.12 0.17
C ARG A 145 19.20 13.39 0.43
N THR A 146 20.15 13.52 -0.49
CA THR A 146 21.38 12.72 -0.48
C THR A 146 22.24 13.05 0.74
N GLU A 147 22.37 14.33 1.06
CA GLU A 147 23.11 14.80 2.24
C GLU A 147 22.46 14.29 3.53
N MET A 148 21.12 14.34 3.59
CA MET A 148 20.37 13.85 4.73
C MET A 148 20.54 12.34 4.93
N LEU A 149 20.36 11.53 3.88
CA LEU A 149 20.51 10.08 3.99
C LEU A 149 21.95 9.68 4.37
N ASN A 150 22.95 10.33 3.78
CA ASN A 150 24.36 10.09 4.13
C ASN A 150 24.66 10.47 5.58
N GLY A 151 24.14 11.61 6.06
CA GLY A 151 24.34 12.05 7.44
C GLY A 151 23.64 11.14 8.46
N ILE A 152 22.48 10.57 8.10
CA ILE A 152 21.77 9.58 8.93
C ILE A 152 22.57 8.28 8.99
N SER A 153 23.03 7.75 7.85
CA SER A 153 23.85 6.52 7.80
C SER A 153 25.18 6.69 8.54
N ALA A 154 25.78 7.88 8.50
CA ALA A 154 27.01 8.19 9.21
C ALA A 154 26.81 8.49 10.71
N GLY A 155 25.56 8.62 11.18
CA GLY A 155 25.23 9.03 12.54
C GLY A 155 25.63 10.47 12.87
N THR A 156 25.85 11.32 11.86
CA THR A 156 26.25 12.73 12.03
C THR A 156 25.04 13.66 12.15
N LEU A 157 23.88 13.26 11.64
CA LEU A 157 22.62 14.00 11.77
C LEU A 157 21.80 13.49 12.95
N ALA A 158 21.63 14.35 13.95
CA ALA A 158 20.74 14.08 15.08
C ALA A 158 19.27 14.07 14.63
N GLY A 159 18.55 13.02 14.99
CA GLY A 159 17.10 12.92 14.74
C GLY A 159 16.30 13.66 15.79
N THR A 160 15.10 14.09 15.41
CA THR A 160 14.10 14.60 16.33
C THR A 160 13.33 13.43 16.91
N GLU A 161 13.18 13.37 18.23
CA GLU A 161 12.33 12.37 18.89
C GLU A 161 10.87 12.58 18.46
N ILE A 162 10.19 11.51 18.07
CA ILE A 162 8.77 11.56 17.70
C ILE A 162 8.00 11.93 18.98
N GLY A 163 7.55 13.19 19.01
CA GLY A 163 6.95 13.87 20.16
C GLY A 163 5.87 13.05 20.84
N GLY A 164 6.28 12.43 21.95
CA GLY A 164 5.42 11.68 22.84
C GLY A 164 6.12 11.58 24.17
N ALA A 165 6.04 12.65 24.97
CA ALA A 165 6.30 12.55 26.39
C ALA A 165 5.27 11.60 27.03
N ARG A 166 5.57 10.30 26.98
CA ARG A 166 5.62 9.51 28.20
C ARG A 166 6.91 8.69 28.18
N PRO A 167 7.79 8.86 29.18
CA PRO A 167 8.85 7.89 29.42
C PRO A 167 8.22 6.50 29.54
N ALA A 168 8.96 5.48 29.13
CA ALA A 168 8.61 4.08 29.29
C ALA A 168 8.51 3.72 30.80
N THR A 169 7.46 4.16 31.49
CA THR A 169 6.83 3.28 32.47
C THR A 169 5.81 2.48 31.69
N HIS A 170 6.03 1.18 31.72
CA HIS A 170 5.24 0.11 31.13
C HIS A 170 3.83 0.07 31.73
N ALA A 171 3.04 1.13 31.59
CA ALA A 171 1.59 1.04 31.70
C ALA A 171 1.13 0.55 30.34
N GLN A 172 1.03 -0.79 30.22
CA GLN A 172 0.24 -1.44 29.20
C GLN A 172 -0.99 -0.58 28.93
N GLN A 173 -1.09 -0.02 27.73
CA GLN A 173 -2.38 0.39 27.22
C GLN A 173 -3.27 -0.86 27.38
N PRO A 174 -4.34 -0.81 28.18
CA PRO A 174 -5.20 -1.95 28.36
C PRO A 174 -5.66 -2.35 26.96
N SER A 175 -5.22 -3.54 26.50
CA SER A 175 -5.72 -4.12 25.27
C SER A 175 -7.26 -4.03 25.27
N VAL A 176 -7.90 -3.89 24.12
CA VAL A 176 -9.37 -3.85 24.03
C VAL A 176 -10.03 -5.07 24.72
N LEU A 177 -9.26 -6.14 24.93
CA LEU A 177 -9.64 -7.31 25.75
C LEU A 177 -9.72 -7.01 27.25
N SER A 178 -8.91 -6.12 27.82
CA SER A 178 -8.97 -5.80 29.25
C SER A 178 -10.09 -4.82 29.61
N THR A 179 -10.50 -3.92 28.69
CA THR A 179 -11.75 -3.15 28.88
C THR A 179 -12.97 -4.07 28.78
N LEU A 180 -12.91 -5.12 27.94
CA LEU A 180 -13.93 -6.18 27.93
C LEU A 180 -13.96 -6.95 29.25
N THR A 181 -12.82 -7.32 29.86
CA THR A 181 -12.82 -8.02 31.15
C THR A 181 -13.28 -7.14 32.32
N ASP A 182 -12.94 -5.85 32.32
CA ASP A 182 -13.38 -4.94 33.38
C ASP A 182 -14.88 -4.61 33.26
N ALA A 183 -15.40 -4.42 32.05
CA ALA A 183 -16.84 -4.30 31.79
C ALA A 183 -17.59 -5.60 32.15
N TRP A 184 -17.00 -6.77 31.86
CA TRP A 184 -17.57 -8.06 32.25
C TRP A 184 -17.62 -8.21 33.77
N THR A 185 -16.63 -7.70 34.49
CA THR A 185 -16.54 -7.81 35.95
C THR A 185 -17.50 -6.86 36.67
N GLN A 186 -17.69 -5.66 36.14
CA GLN A 186 -18.63 -4.68 36.70
C GLN A 186 -20.10 -5.02 36.41
N HIS A 187 -20.38 -5.80 35.36
CA HIS A 187 -21.75 -6.19 34.97
C HIS A 187 -22.07 -7.68 35.09
N LYS A 188 -21.29 -8.47 35.88
CA LYS A 188 -21.52 -9.93 36.03
C LYS A 188 -22.96 -10.27 36.40
N HIS A 189 -23.56 -9.50 37.31
CA HIS A 189 -24.95 -9.74 37.74
C HIS A 189 -25.97 -9.39 36.63
N THR A 190 -25.72 -8.33 35.86
CA THR A 190 -26.62 -7.89 34.78
C THR A 190 -26.57 -8.85 33.59
N ALA A 191 -25.38 -9.37 33.25
CA ALA A 191 -25.18 -10.34 32.17
C ALA A 191 -25.85 -11.70 32.47
N ILE A 192 -25.80 -12.16 33.72
CA ILE A 192 -26.49 -13.40 34.13
C ILE A 192 -28.02 -13.26 33.99
N ILE A 193 -28.58 -12.12 34.39
CA ILE A 193 -30.02 -11.85 34.26
C ILE A 193 -30.43 -11.79 32.78
N ALA A 194 -29.68 -11.07 31.95
CA ALA A 194 -29.96 -10.99 30.51
C ALA A 194 -29.86 -12.36 29.82
N GLY A 195 -28.88 -13.19 30.19
CA GLY A 195 -28.72 -14.54 29.69
C GLY A 195 -29.89 -15.46 30.07
N ALA A 196 -30.39 -15.37 31.31
CA ALA A 196 -31.54 -16.16 31.76
C ALA A 196 -32.84 -15.77 31.03
N VAL A 197 -33.05 -14.47 30.76
CA VAL A 197 -34.21 -13.99 29.99
C VAL A 197 -34.16 -14.50 28.55
N LEU A 198 -33.00 -14.41 27.89
CA LEU A 198 -32.83 -14.91 26.52
C LEU A 198 -33.03 -16.42 26.43
N ALA A 199 -32.49 -17.19 27.38
CA ALA A 199 -32.72 -18.63 27.44
C ALA A 199 -34.20 -18.98 27.62
N GLY A 200 -34.92 -18.24 28.47
CA GLY A 200 -36.37 -18.39 28.63
C GLY A 200 -37.14 -18.11 27.34
N ILE A 201 -36.79 -17.06 26.60
CA ILE A 201 -37.39 -16.73 25.30
C ILE A 201 -37.15 -17.85 24.28
N VAL A 202 -35.94 -18.39 24.21
CA VAL A 202 -35.62 -19.50 23.30
C VAL A 202 -36.43 -20.76 23.64
N VAL A 203 -36.61 -21.09 24.92
CA VAL A 203 -37.45 -22.22 25.34
C VAL A 203 -38.91 -22.00 24.95
N VAL A 204 -39.47 -20.81 25.20
CA VAL A 204 -40.86 -20.48 24.80
C VAL A 204 -41.03 -20.59 23.29
N LEU A 205 -40.12 -20.01 22.50
CA LEU A 205 -40.16 -20.09 21.04
C LEU A 205 -39.98 -21.52 20.50
N SER A 206 -39.23 -22.37 21.21
CA SER A 206 -39.04 -23.77 20.83
C SER A 206 -40.30 -24.59 21.07
N VAL A 207 -41.00 -24.37 22.20
CA VAL A 207 -42.29 -25.03 22.50
C VAL A 207 -43.36 -24.59 21.49
N SER A 208 -43.44 -23.31 21.16
CA SER A 208 -44.43 -22.80 20.19
C SER A 208 -44.22 -23.27 18.75
N LYS A 209 -43.01 -23.71 18.38
CA LYS A 209 -42.76 -24.27 17.03
C LYS A 209 -43.21 -25.72 16.89
N THR A 210 -43.34 -26.46 17.99
CA THR A 210 -43.76 -27.87 17.95
C THR A 210 -45.23 -28.03 17.54
N ASP A 211 -46.11 -27.11 17.94
CA ASP A 211 -47.54 -27.19 17.58
C ASP A 211 -47.83 -26.80 16.13
N LYS A 212 -46.92 -26.06 15.47
CA LYS A 212 -47.16 -25.53 14.12
C LYS A 212 -46.68 -26.45 12.98
N LYS A 213 -45.96 -27.53 13.30
CA LYS A 213 -45.36 -28.42 12.29
C LYS A 213 -46.34 -29.48 11.76
N GLU A 214 -47.42 -29.79 12.48
CA GLU A 214 -48.41 -30.78 12.01
C GLU A 214 -49.37 -30.24 10.94
N GLU A 215 -49.50 -28.91 10.78
CA GLU A 215 -50.43 -28.33 9.79
C GLU A 215 -49.80 -28.17 8.39
N THR A 216 -48.49 -27.92 8.30
CA THR A 216 -47.80 -27.65 7.02
C THR A 216 -47.40 -28.90 6.21
N GLU A 217 -47.20 -30.07 6.84
CA GLU A 217 -46.88 -31.31 6.10
C GLU A 217 -48.09 -31.90 5.33
N ALA A 218 -49.30 -31.43 5.61
CA ALA A 218 -50.50 -31.84 4.88
C ALA A 218 -50.71 -31.04 3.58
N GLU A 219 -50.20 -29.81 3.50
CA GLU A 219 -50.42 -28.91 2.36
C GLU A 219 -49.34 -29.10 1.27
N GLU A 220 -48.08 -29.35 1.66
CA GLU A 220 -46.95 -29.53 0.73
C GLU A 220 -47.06 -30.82 -0.12
N LYS A 221 -47.79 -31.84 0.37
CA LYS A 221 -48.07 -33.06 -0.41
C LYS A 221 -49.16 -32.90 -1.48
N ALA A 222 -49.89 -31.78 -1.49
CA ALA A 222 -50.91 -31.51 -2.49
C ALA A 222 -50.35 -30.80 -3.74
N GLU A 223 -49.32 -29.97 -3.59
CA GLU A 223 -48.74 -29.21 -4.72
C GLU A 223 -47.72 -30.00 -5.55
N GLU A 224 -47.00 -30.96 -4.98
CA GLU A 224 -45.96 -31.72 -5.71
C GLU A 224 -46.52 -32.65 -6.81
N LYS A 225 -47.85 -32.75 -6.95
CA LYS A 225 -48.50 -33.58 -7.98
C LYS A 225 -48.94 -32.82 -9.24
N GLU A 226 -48.77 -31.51 -9.30
CA GLU A 226 -49.24 -30.69 -10.43
C GLU A 226 -48.10 -30.15 -11.32
N GLU A 227 -46.84 -30.25 -10.90
CA GLU A 227 -45.69 -29.67 -11.64
C GLU A 227 -44.97 -30.64 -12.61
N GLU A 228 -45.47 -31.87 -12.81
CA GLU A 228 -44.89 -32.85 -13.75
C GLU A 228 -45.53 -32.83 -15.16
N ALA A 229 -46.11 -31.71 -15.59
CA ALA A 229 -46.79 -31.61 -16.88
C ALA A 229 -46.63 -30.23 -17.58
N ALA A 230 -45.39 -29.80 -17.87
CA ALA A 230 -45.16 -28.73 -18.84
C ALA A 230 -43.92 -29.02 -19.71
N PRO A 231 -44.05 -29.05 -21.06
CA PRO A 231 -42.93 -29.28 -21.97
C PRO A 231 -42.14 -27.99 -22.26
N ALA A 232 -40.84 -28.17 -22.48
CA ALA A 232 -39.85 -27.15 -22.81
C ALA A 232 -40.11 -26.47 -24.16
N GLU A 233 -40.07 -25.13 -24.16
CA GLU A 233 -40.13 -24.30 -25.37
C GLU A 233 -38.73 -23.71 -25.66
N GLU A 234 -38.28 -23.89 -26.90
CA GLU A 234 -37.05 -23.35 -27.49
C GLU A 234 -37.02 -21.82 -27.41
N VAL A 235 -35.88 -21.24 -27.01
CA VAL A 235 -35.62 -19.81 -27.16
C VAL A 235 -34.51 -19.63 -28.21
N GLU A 236 -34.93 -19.13 -29.36
CA GLU A 236 -34.11 -18.74 -30.49
C GLU A 236 -33.17 -17.57 -30.16
N ALA A 237 -32.03 -17.58 -30.85
CA ALA A 237 -30.97 -16.59 -30.77
C ALA A 237 -31.33 -15.32 -31.56
N GLU A 238 -31.23 -14.16 -30.90
CA GLU A 238 -31.14 -12.86 -31.58
C GLU A 238 -29.71 -12.34 -31.53
N ALA A 239 -29.16 -12.14 -32.73
CA ALA A 239 -27.90 -11.48 -33.00
C ALA A 239 -28.18 -9.97 -33.16
N GLU A 240 -27.65 -9.15 -32.25
CA GLU A 240 -27.57 -7.70 -32.46
C GLU A 240 -26.17 -7.30 -32.92
N ALA A 241 -26.15 -6.50 -33.98
CA ALA A 241 -25.00 -5.94 -34.63
C ALA A 241 -25.14 -4.41 -34.64
N GLU A 242 -24.26 -3.68 -33.96
CA GLU A 242 -24.03 -2.22 -34.05
C GLU A 242 -22.64 -1.95 -33.44
N GLU A 243 -21.75 -1.06 -33.86
CA GLU A 243 -21.48 -0.19 -35.02
C GLU A 243 -19.98 0.18 -34.90
N PRO A 244 -19.25 0.50 -36.00
CA PRO A 244 -17.87 0.95 -35.92
C PRO A 244 -17.76 2.44 -35.56
N VAL A 245 -17.16 2.74 -34.40
CA VAL A 245 -16.86 4.11 -33.97
C VAL A 245 -15.71 4.69 -34.81
N ALA A 246 -15.96 5.90 -35.28
CA ALA A 246 -15.20 6.67 -36.23
C ALA A 246 -13.75 6.95 -35.84
N GLU A 247 -12.93 6.87 -36.88
CA GLU A 247 -11.58 7.35 -37.05
C GLU A 247 -11.56 8.88 -36.96
N GLU A 248 -11.04 9.44 -35.86
CA GLU A 248 -10.69 10.85 -35.77
C GLU A 248 -9.20 11.04 -36.04
N LYS A 249 -8.98 11.84 -37.07
CA LYS A 249 -7.74 12.30 -37.68
C LYS A 249 -7.44 13.70 -37.11
N GLU A 250 -6.23 14.19 -37.37
CA GLU A 250 -5.71 15.54 -37.03
C GLU A 250 -4.97 15.55 -35.67
N GLU A 251 -3.80 16.16 -35.51
CA GLU A 251 -3.18 17.24 -36.27
C GLU A 251 -1.66 17.23 -36.05
N GLU A 252 -0.91 17.46 -37.14
CA GLU A 252 0.50 17.84 -37.09
C GLU A 252 0.63 19.23 -36.47
N ALA A 253 1.54 19.39 -35.51
CA ALA A 253 2.07 20.71 -35.17
C ALA A 253 3.58 20.60 -34.91
N SER A 254 4.31 20.99 -35.94
CA SER A 254 5.72 21.38 -35.94
C SER A 254 5.92 22.72 -35.24
N GLU A 255 6.92 22.85 -34.37
CA GLU A 255 7.58 24.13 -34.02
C GLU A 255 9.02 23.82 -33.55
N GLU A 256 10.02 24.14 -34.37
CA GLU A 256 11.05 25.19 -34.13
C GLU A 256 11.89 24.91 -32.87
N GLU A 257 13.07 24.29 -32.97
CA GLU A 257 14.36 24.88 -33.37
C GLU A 257 14.66 26.25 -32.73
N GLU A 258 15.25 26.25 -31.52
CA GLU A 258 16.11 27.35 -31.10
C GLU A 258 17.43 26.81 -30.52
N ALA A 259 18.50 27.02 -31.28
CA ALA A 259 19.86 26.63 -30.95
C ALA A 259 20.52 27.72 -30.09
N GLU A 260 20.77 27.44 -28.81
CA GLU A 260 21.62 28.29 -27.99
C GLU A 260 23.12 27.91 -28.10
N PRO A 261 24.03 28.89 -28.23
CA PRO A 261 25.46 28.65 -28.38
C PRO A 261 26.21 28.57 -27.03
N ALA A 262 27.02 27.52 -26.86
CA ALA A 262 28.13 27.47 -25.89
C ALA A 262 29.48 27.66 -26.63
N PRO A 263 30.65 27.85 -25.97
CA PRO A 263 30.95 28.45 -24.65
C PRO A 263 32.08 29.52 -24.72
N LYS A 264 32.16 30.44 -23.75
CA LYS A 264 33.37 31.28 -23.54
C LYS A 264 34.26 30.70 -22.44
N VAL A 265 35.25 29.91 -22.86
CA VAL A 265 36.42 29.50 -22.06
C VAL A 265 37.29 30.74 -21.78
N LYS A 266 37.41 31.16 -20.51
CA LYS A 266 38.48 32.07 -20.07
C LYS A 266 39.43 31.33 -19.15
N GLY A 267 40.68 31.24 -19.60
CA GLY A 267 41.73 30.48 -18.95
C GLY A 267 42.38 31.14 -17.73
N LYS A 268 42.92 30.27 -16.87
CA LYS A 268 44.34 30.19 -16.48
C LYS A 268 45.00 31.49 -16.00
N LYS A 269 45.26 31.58 -14.70
CA LYS A 269 46.53 32.14 -14.18
C LYS A 269 46.97 31.44 -12.90
N LYS A 270 47.96 30.55 -13.06
CA LYS A 270 48.94 30.20 -12.03
C LYS A 270 49.68 31.47 -11.60
N ARG A 271 50.02 31.58 -10.31
CA ARG A 271 51.39 31.92 -9.90
C ARG A 271 51.64 31.61 -8.42
N HIS A 272 52.81 31.03 -8.21
CA HIS A 272 53.44 30.68 -6.94
C HIS A 272 53.73 31.90 -6.07
N ALA A 273 53.66 31.73 -4.74
CA ALA A 273 54.78 31.90 -3.82
C ALA A 273 54.43 31.18 -2.52
#